data_AF-A0AAD4XJK7-F1
#
_entry.id   AF-A0AAD4XJK7-F1
#
_cell.length_a   1.000
_cell.length_b   1.000
_cell.length_c   1.000
_cell.angle_alpha   90.00
_cell.angle_beta   90.00
_cell.angle_gamma   90.00
#
_symmetry.space_group_name_H-M   'P 1'
#
loop_
_entity.id
_entity.type
_entity.pdbx_description
1 polymer ?
#
loop_
_entity_poly.entity_id
_entity_poly.type
_entity_poly.pdbx_seq_one_letter_code
_entity_poly.pdbx_strand_id
1 'polypeptide(L)'
;MEPWYCTDSPCPHRIVDYAGGAFGLGAVGGGVYHFVKGLLNSPRLGCYFGAWGATVSVCQCTIAYVRDKEDRWNFIIAAAAASGLLDIRKGFLRASRSAVTVGVLWTLTEGVGIWLNRFINPPKFPVELLRTKERKTSERKTTILGT
;
A
#
# COMPACT_ATOMS: atom_id res chain seq x y z
N MET A 1 -6.73 7.31 -13.11
CA MET A 1 -7.17 5.92 -12.89
C MET A 1 -6.45 5.11 -13.97
N GLU A 2 -5.19 4.77 -13.69
CA GLU A 2 -4.39 3.96 -14.62
C GLU A 2 -4.27 2.54 -14.04
N PRO A 3 -4.63 1.51 -14.81
CA PRO A 3 -4.62 0.13 -14.37
C PRO A 3 -3.19 -0.44 -14.44
N TRP A 4 -2.65 -0.84 -13.29
CA TRP A 4 -1.35 -1.51 -13.19
C TRP A 4 -1.52 -3.02 -13.01
N TYR A 5 -2.05 -3.71 -14.03
CA TYR A 5 -1.87 -5.16 -14.15
C TYR A 5 -1.33 -5.54 -15.53
N CYS A 6 -0.43 -6.50 -15.50
CA CYS A 6 0.47 -6.96 -16.55
C CYS A 6 -0.24 -7.37 -17.85
N THR A 7 -0.01 -6.61 -18.91
CA THR A 7 0.01 -7.13 -20.28
C THR A 7 1.08 -6.33 -21.03
N ASP A 8 1.89 -7.04 -21.81
CA ASP A 8 3.06 -6.60 -22.58
C ASP A 8 4.40 -6.60 -21.82
N SER A 9 5.33 -7.38 -22.39
CA SER A 9 6.74 -7.63 -22.07
C SER A 9 7.49 -6.49 -21.35
N PRO A 10 8.50 -6.79 -20.50
CA PRO A 10 9.21 -5.77 -19.72
C PRO A 10 9.90 -4.75 -20.64
N CYS A 11 9.32 -3.55 -20.78
CA CYS A 11 9.97 -2.45 -21.48
C CYS A 11 11.02 -1.80 -20.57
N PRO A 12 12.28 -1.62 -21.04
CA PRO A 12 13.39 -1.12 -20.22
C PRO A 12 13.17 0.30 -19.67
N HIS A 13 12.37 1.13 -20.35
CA HIS A 13 12.02 2.49 -19.91
C HIS A 13 11.26 2.52 -18.57
N ARG A 14 10.35 1.58 -18.34
CA ARG A 14 9.55 1.53 -17.11
C ARG A 14 10.42 1.21 -15.89
N ILE A 15 11.40 0.31 -16.06
CA ILE A 15 12.38 -0.02 -15.01
C ILE A 15 13.19 1.22 -14.65
N VAL A 16 13.56 2.06 -15.63
CA VAL A 16 14.31 3.30 -15.38
C VAL A 16 13.47 4.33 -14.62
N ASP A 17 12.18 4.47 -14.92
CA ASP A 17 11.30 5.40 -14.17
C ASP A 17 11.03 4.91 -12.74
N TYR A 18 10.80 3.61 -12.56
CA TYR A 18 10.65 3.01 -11.24
C TYR A 18 11.96 3.05 -10.44
N ALA A 19 13.10 2.82 -11.10
CA ALA A 19 14.42 2.93 -10.49
C ALA A 19 14.76 4.39 -10.14
N GLY A 20 14.41 5.34 -11.00
CA GLY A 20 14.62 6.78 -10.79
C GLY A 20 13.77 7.32 -9.65
N GLY A 21 12.49 6.94 -9.57
CA GLY A 21 11.60 7.30 -8.47
C GLY A 21 12.05 6.69 -7.14
N ALA A 22 12.47 5.42 -7.15
CA ALA A 22 13.03 4.75 -5.98
C ALA A 22 14.38 5.34 -5.54
N PHE A 23 15.24 5.72 -6.49
CA PHE A 23 16.52 6.38 -6.22
C PHE A 23 16.32 7.80 -5.67
N GLY A 24 15.34 8.55 -6.19
CA GLY A 24 15.01 9.89 -5.69
C GLY A 24 14.48 9.87 -4.26
N LEU A 25 13.51 8.99 -3.96
CA LEU A 25 13.04 8.79 -2.59
C LEU A 25 14.16 8.24 -1.68
N GLY A 26 15.01 7.36 -2.21
CA GLY A 26 16.14 6.77 -1.51
C GLY A 26 17.26 7.77 -1.21
N ALA A 27 17.55 8.70 -2.11
CA ALA A 27 18.60 9.71 -1.95
C ALA A 27 18.16 10.82 -0.99
N VAL A 28 16.91 11.29 -1.09
CA VAL A 28 16.37 12.30 -0.17
C VAL A 28 16.12 11.71 1.21
N GLY A 29 15.51 10.53 1.29
CA GLY A 29 15.28 9.82 2.55
C GLY A 29 16.59 9.34 3.19
N GLY A 30 17.52 8.84 2.39
CA GLY A 30 18.85 8.41 2.81
C GLY A 30 19.72 9.58 3.28
N GLY A 31 19.69 10.74 2.61
CA GLY A 31 20.42 11.93 3.01
C GLY A 31 19.99 12.47 4.38
N VAL A 32 18.67 12.55 4.63
CA VAL A 32 18.13 12.99 5.92
C VAL A 32 18.36 11.94 7.01
N TYR A 33 18.25 10.65 6.68
CA TYR A 33 18.50 9.55 7.61
C TYR A 33 19.98 9.46 8.00
N HIS A 34 20.90 9.46 7.04
CA HIS A 34 22.35 9.40 7.30
C HIS A 34 22.90 10.68 7.95
N PHE A 35 22.26 11.84 7.80
CA PHE A 35 22.63 13.06 8.52
C PHE A 35 22.30 13.01 10.02
N VAL A 36 21.14 12.44 10.40
CA VAL A 36 20.72 12.33 11.82
C VAL A 36 21.33 11.10 12.50
N LYS A 37 21.47 10.00 11.76
CA LYS A 37 22.11 8.77 12.25
C LYS A 37 23.63 8.80 12.17
N GLY A 38 24.25 9.52 11.24
CA GLY A 38 25.71 9.69 11.19
C GLY A 38 26.29 10.24 12.50
N LEU A 39 25.45 10.77 13.39
CA LEU A 39 25.91 11.34 14.62
C LEU A 39 26.14 10.32 15.77
N LEU A 40 25.34 9.25 16.03
CA LEU A 40 25.57 8.47 17.29
C LEU A 40 25.25 6.95 17.41
N ASN A 41 24.37 6.25 16.65
CA ASN A 41 23.99 4.86 17.04
C ASN A 41 23.42 3.92 15.94
N SER A 42 23.93 4.06 14.73
CA SER A 42 23.08 3.96 13.54
C SER A 42 23.06 2.70 12.68
N PRO A 43 24.11 1.87 12.62
CA PRO A 43 24.11 0.76 11.67
C PRO A 43 23.05 -0.29 12.04
N ARG A 44 22.89 -0.63 13.33
CA ARG A 44 21.99 -1.70 13.78
C ARG A 44 20.52 -1.45 13.44
N LEU A 45 20.02 -0.26 13.77
CA LEU A 45 18.62 0.08 13.50
C LEU A 45 18.38 0.22 11.98
N GLY A 46 19.41 0.55 11.19
CA GLY A 46 19.29 0.76 9.74
C GLY A 46 19.22 -0.57 9.01
N CYS A 47 20.08 -1.52 9.38
CA CYS A 47 20.02 -2.89 8.89
C CYS A 47 18.70 -3.57 9.26
N TYR A 48 18.14 -3.29 10.44
CA TYR A 48 16.84 -3.83 10.84
C TYR A 48 15.69 -3.30 9.95
N PHE A 49 15.63 -1.99 9.71
CA PHE A 49 14.63 -1.41 8.81
C PHE A 49 14.80 -1.90 7.36
N GLY A 50 16.04 -2.06 6.88
CA GLY A 50 16.32 -2.62 5.56
C GLY A 50 15.88 -4.09 5.44
N ALA A 51 16.20 -4.93 6.43
CA ALA A 51 15.78 -6.32 6.46
C ALA A 51 14.25 -6.46 6.56
N TRP A 52 13.61 -5.61 7.35
CA TRP A 52 12.16 -5.54 7.45
C TRP A 52 11.51 -5.12 6.12
N GLY A 53 11.98 -4.05 5.49
CA GLY A 53 11.47 -3.60 4.20
C GLY A 53 11.61 -4.66 3.09
N ALA A 54 12.76 -5.33 3.03
CA ALA A 54 12.98 -6.43 2.09
C ALA A 54 12.02 -7.59 2.33
N THR A 55 11.84 -7.99 3.59
CA THR A 55 10.96 -9.12 3.94
C THR A 55 9.49 -8.78 3.69
N VAL A 56 9.07 -7.54 3.96
CA VAL A 56 7.71 -7.05 3.67
C VAL A 56 7.41 -7.09 2.18
N SER A 57 8.34 -6.62 1.34
CA SER A 57 8.19 -6.64 -0.11
C SER A 57 8.05 -8.08 -0.64
N VAL A 58 8.91 -9.00 -0.19
CA VAL A 58 8.82 -10.43 -0.56
C VAL A 58 7.48 -11.04 -0.15
N CYS A 59 7.01 -10.73 1.07
CA CYS A 59 5.73 -11.24 1.55
C CYS A 59 4.55 -10.69 0.74
N GLN A 60 4.57 -9.41 0.36
CA GLN A 60 3.53 -8.82 -0.49
C GLN A 60 3.49 -9.44 -1.87
N CYS A 61 4.64 -9.62 -2.52
CA CYS A 61 4.72 -10.25 -3.83
C CYS A 61 4.23 -11.70 -3.76
N THR A 62 4.56 -12.43 -2.70
CA THR A 62 4.12 -13.81 -2.51
C THR A 62 2.60 -13.89 -2.34
N ILE A 63 2.02 -13.03 -1.51
CA ILE A 63 0.57 -13.07 -1.25
C ILE A 63 -0.23 -12.54 -2.44
N ALA A 64 0.28 -11.52 -3.14
CA ALA A 64 -0.32 -11.04 -4.38
C ALA A 64 -0.32 -12.13 -5.46
N TYR A 65 0.79 -12.88 -5.60
CA TYR A 65 0.90 -14.01 -6.51
C TYR A 65 -0.07 -15.16 -6.18
N VAL A 66 -0.30 -15.44 -4.91
CA VAL A 66 -1.21 -16.53 -4.49
C VAL A 66 -2.68 -16.13 -4.60
N ARG A 67 -3.01 -14.84 -4.45
CA ARG A 67 -4.41 -14.38 -4.30
C ARG A 67 -4.97 -13.65 -5.52
N ASP A 68 -4.15 -13.26 -6.50
CA ASP A 68 -4.54 -12.49 -7.70
C ASP A 68 -5.41 -11.24 -7.38
N LYS A 69 -5.27 -10.71 -6.16
CA LYS A 69 -6.05 -9.60 -5.60
C LYS A 69 -5.16 -8.78 -4.66
N GLU A 70 -5.12 -7.47 -4.87
CA GLU A 70 -4.42 -6.53 -4.00
C GLU A 70 -5.40 -5.79 -3.09
N ASP A 71 -5.77 -6.46 -2.00
CA ASP A 71 -6.62 -5.87 -0.96
C ASP A 71 -5.77 -5.23 0.14
N ARG A 72 -6.37 -4.30 0.89
CA ARG A 72 -5.77 -3.71 2.10
C ARG A 72 -5.36 -4.77 3.14
N TRP A 73 -6.04 -5.93 3.15
CA TRP A 73 -5.69 -7.08 4.00
C TRP A 73 -4.37 -7.74 3.61
N ASN A 74 -3.96 -7.68 2.34
CA ASN A 74 -2.68 -8.20 1.88
C ASN A 74 -1.52 -7.50 2.58
N PHE A 75 -1.62 -6.17 2.68
CA PHE A 75 -0.58 -5.33 3.30
C PHE A 75 -0.45 -5.58 4.81
N ILE A 76 -1.56 -5.77 5.52
CA ILE A 76 -1.57 -6.08 6.96
C ILE A 76 -0.97 -7.45 7.23
N ILE A 77 -1.38 -8.47 6.47
CA ILE A 77 -0.89 -9.84 6.62
C ILE A 77 0.60 -9.93 6.25
N ALA A 78 1.03 -9.26 5.18
CA ALA A 78 2.42 -9.23 4.78
C ALA A 78 3.32 -8.55 5.83
N ALA A 79 2.87 -7.45 6.44
CA ALA A 79 3.61 -6.76 7.48
C ALA A 79 3.72 -7.59 8.78
N ALA A 80 2.64 -8.26 9.17
CA ALA A 80 2.63 -9.19 10.30
C ALA A 80 3.51 -10.42 10.05
N ALA A 81 3.46 -10.98 8.84
CA ALA A 81 4.29 -12.12 8.44
C ALA A 81 5.78 -11.76 8.41
N ALA A 82 6.14 -10.62 7.82
CA ALA A 82 7.52 -10.17 7.72
C ALA A 82 8.17 -9.92 9.09
N SER A 83 7.41 -9.36 10.04
CA SER A 83 7.88 -9.15 11.42
C SER A 83 8.03 -10.46 12.20
N GLY A 84 7.10 -11.40 12.05
CA GLY A 84 7.23 -12.74 12.61
C GLY A 84 8.42 -13.52 12.05
N LEU A 85 8.66 -13.42 10.73
CA LEU A 85 9.77 -14.09 10.04
C LEU A 85 11.15 -13.61 10.52
N LEU A 86 11.30 -12.31 10.78
CA LEU A 86 12.57 -11.76 11.28
C LEU A 86 12.90 -12.21 12.71
N ASP A 87 11.88 -12.44 13.54
CA ASP A 87 12.05 -12.84 14.94
C ASP A 87 11.95 -14.36 15.15
N ILE A 88 11.71 -15.15 14.10
CA ILE A 88 11.54 -16.62 14.19
C ILE A 88 12.72 -17.31 14.86
N ARG A 89 13.94 -16.79 14.66
CA ARG A 89 15.18 -17.29 15.26
C ARG A 89 15.26 -17.10 16.78
N LYS A 90 14.47 -16.17 17.33
CA LYS A 90 14.44 -15.87 18.77
C LYS A 90 13.36 -16.66 19.51
N GLY A 91 12.70 -17.60 18.83
CA GLY A 91 11.66 -18.48 19.36
C GLY A 91 10.25 -18.10 18.89
N PHE A 92 9.40 -19.12 18.72
CA PHE A 92 8.05 -18.98 18.19
C PHE A 92 7.18 -17.99 18.99
N LEU A 93 7.28 -18.01 20.32
CA LEU A 93 6.51 -17.10 21.17
C LEU A 93 6.92 -15.63 20.99
N ARG A 94 8.17 -15.37 20.63
CA ARG A 94 8.65 -14.01 20.38
C ARG A 94 8.26 -13.54 18.98
N ALA A 95 8.32 -14.43 18.00
CA ALA A 95 7.82 -14.20 16.65
C ALA A 95 6.31 -13.95 16.60
N SER A 96 5.52 -14.71 17.38
CA SER A 96 4.07 -14.52 17.43
C SER A 96 3.70 -13.18 18.09
N ARG A 97 4.39 -12.83 19.17
CA ARG A 97 4.21 -11.53 19.83
C ARG A 97 4.58 -10.37 18.90
N SER A 98 5.68 -10.45 18.16
CA SER A 98 6.07 -9.38 17.24
C SER A 98 5.10 -9.24 16.07
N ALA A 99 4.66 -10.35 15.49
CA ALA A 99 3.65 -10.36 14.43
C ALA A 99 2.32 -9.72 14.89
N VAL A 100 1.87 -10.02 16.12
CA VAL A 100 0.66 -9.42 16.69
C VAL A 100 0.85 -7.92 16.92
N THR A 101 1.95 -7.49 17.56
CA THR A 101 2.18 -6.07 17.84
C THR A 101 2.24 -5.24 16.55
N VAL A 102 2.89 -5.77 15.51
CA VAL A 102 3.01 -5.08 14.22
C VAL A 102 1.68 -5.11 13.47
N GLY A 103 0.98 -6.25 13.44
CA GLY A 103 -0.34 -6.36 12.82
C GLY A 103 -1.36 -5.40 13.41
N VAL A 104 -1.38 -5.26 14.75
CA VAL A 104 -2.24 -4.29 15.44
C VAL A 104 -1.84 -2.86 15.06
N LEU A 105 -0.55 -2.52 15.14
CA LEU A 105 -0.07 -1.17 14.82
C LEU A 105 -0.42 -0.76 13.39
N TRP A 106 -0.23 -1.65 12.42
CA TRP A 106 -0.50 -1.38 11.02
C TRP A 106 -1.99 -1.27 10.71
N THR A 107 -2.82 -2.09 11.37
CA THR A 107 -4.29 -1.98 11.29
C THR A 107 -4.76 -0.63 11.80
N LEU A 108 -4.15 -0.10 12.86
CA LEU A 108 -4.46 1.24 13.35
C LEU A 108 -4.08 2.32 12.34
N THR A 109 -2.92 2.23 11.68
CA THR A 109 -2.50 3.21 10.67
C THR A 109 -3.46 3.24 9.48
N GLU A 110 -3.85 2.09 8.95
CA GLU A 110 -4.84 2.00 7.88
C GLU A 110 -6.24 2.44 8.34
N GLY A 111 -6.61 2.11 9.59
CA GLY A 111 -7.87 2.54 10.20
C GLY A 111 -7.99 4.05 10.33
N VAL A 112 -6.91 4.72 10.73
CA VAL A 112 -6.83 6.18 10.79
C VAL A 112 -6.90 6.79 9.38
N GLY A 113 -6.24 6.17 8.38
CA GLY A 113 -6.32 6.64 7.00
C GLY A 113 -7.74 6.62 6.43
N ILE A 114 -8.50 5.55 6.69
CA ILE A 114 -9.92 5.46 6.31
C ILE A 114 -10.74 6.52 7.04
N TRP A 115 -10.52 6.66 8.34
CA TRP A 115 -11.23 7.63 9.18
C TRP A 115 -10.98 9.05 8.69
N LEU A 116 -9.72 9.45 8.53
CA LEU A 116 -9.33 10.77 8.06
C LEU A 116 -9.86 11.06 6.65
N ASN A 117 -9.80 10.07 5.75
CA ASN A 117 -10.35 10.22 4.41
C ASN A 117 -11.88 10.43 4.45
N ARG A 118 -12.59 9.78 5.38
CA ARG A 118 -14.03 10.01 5.60
C ARG A 118 -14.34 11.39 6.19
N PHE A 119 -13.41 12.00 6.92
CA PHE A 119 -13.55 13.37 7.45
C PHE A 119 -13.24 14.44 6.40
N ILE A 120 -12.17 14.27 5.62
CA ILE A 120 -11.71 15.24 4.61
C ILE A 120 -12.53 15.12 3.32
N ASN A 121 -12.77 13.89 2.88
CA ASN A 121 -13.61 13.56 1.74
C ASN A 121 -14.85 12.81 2.27
N PRO A 122 -15.83 13.53 2.86
CA PRO A 122 -17.10 12.89 3.15
C PRO A 122 -17.59 12.21 1.86
N PRO A 123 -18.16 10.98 1.96
CA PRO A 123 -18.64 10.28 0.78
C PRO A 123 -19.48 11.24 -0.03
N LYS A 124 -19.19 11.39 -1.33
CA LYS A 124 -19.97 12.25 -2.23
C LYS A 124 -21.43 11.80 -2.20
N PHE A 125 -22.21 12.38 -1.30
CA PHE A 125 -23.65 12.19 -1.20
C PHE A 125 -24.31 12.90 -2.41
N PRO A 126 -25.49 12.44 -2.84
CA PRO A 126 -25.71 11.59 -3.99
C PRO A 126 -25.71 12.36 -5.34
N VAL A 127 -24.69 13.16 -5.68
CA VAL A 127 -24.67 13.84 -7.00
C VAL A 127 -24.59 12.83 -8.15
N GLU A 128 -23.93 11.67 -7.95
CA GLU A 128 -23.82 10.63 -8.98
C GLU A 128 -25.14 9.83 -9.15
N LEU A 129 -25.89 9.64 -8.06
CA LEU A 129 -27.23 9.02 -8.09
C LEU A 129 -28.29 9.97 -8.70
N LEU A 130 -28.18 11.28 -8.47
CA LEU A 130 -29.03 12.26 -9.14
C LEU A 130 -28.67 12.37 -10.63
N ARG A 131 -27.38 12.42 -11.00
CA ARG A 131 -26.94 12.46 -12.41
C ARG A 131 -27.36 11.21 -13.20
N THR A 132 -27.36 10.03 -12.57
CA THR A 132 -27.87 8.80 -13.21
C THR A 132 -29.39 8.78 -13.31
N LYS A 133 -30.12 9.35 -12.34
CA LYS A 133 -31.58 9.50 -12.41
C LYS A 133 -32.02 10.53 -13.46
N GLU A 134 -31.29 11.64 -13.58
CA GLU A 134 -31.47 12.66 -14.62
C GLU A 134 -31.16 12.09 -16.01
N ARG A 135 -30.07 11.32 -16.16
CA ARG A 135 -29.72 10.66 -17.44
C ARG A 135 -30.80 9.65 -17.87
N LYS A 136 -31.30 8.83 -16.94
CA LYS A 136 -32.43 7.90 -17.20
C LYS A 136 -33.75 8.59 -17.48
N THR A 137 -33.93 9.84 -17.09
CA THR A 137 -35.15 10.64 -17.38
C THR A 137 -35.03 11.33 -18.73
N SER A 138 -33.82 11.78 -19.10
CA SER A 138 -33.51 12.35 -20.41
C SER A 138 -33.64 11.31 -21.53
N GLU A 139 -33.09 10.10 -21.35
CA GLU A 139 -33.27 8.98 -22.30
C GLU A 139 -34.74 8.58 -22.47
N ARG A 140 -35.54 8.62 -21.39
CA ARG A 140 -36.96 8.29 -21.46
C ARG A 140 -37.79 9.32 -22.22
N LYS A 141 -37.37 10.59 -22.23
CA LYS A 141 -38.04 11.66 -22.97
C LYS A 141 -37.73 11.60 -24.47
N THR A 142 -36.51 11.21 -24.86
CA THR A 142 -36.14 11.05 -26.28
C THR A 142 -36.77 9.82 -26.92
N THR A 143 -37.01 8.72 -26.18
CA THR A 143 -37.75 7.56 -26.70
C THR A 143 -39.25 7.85 -26.90
N ILE A 144 -39.85 8.75 -26.12
CA ILE A 144 -41.29 9.07 -26.21
C ILE A 144 -41.61 10.16 -27.25
N LEU A 145 -40.64 11.04 -27.59
CA LEU A 145 -40.80 12.07 -28.64
C LEU A 145 -40.36 11.61 -30.05
N GLY A 146 -39.88 10.37 -30.21
CA GLY A 146 -39.35 9.82 -31.46
C GLY A 146 -40.27 8.85 -32.22
N THR A 147 -41.54 8.74 -31.82
CA THR A 147 -42.61 7.97 -32.48
C THR A 147 -43.82 8.86 -32.68
#